data_AF-A0A0N7LXX6-F1
#
_entry.id   AF-A0A0N7LXX6-F1
#
_cell.length_a   1.000
_cell.length_b   1.000
_cell.length_c   1.000
_cell.angle_alpha   90.00
_cell.angle_beta   90.00
_cell.angle_gamma   90.00
#
_symmetry.space_group_name_H-M   'P 1'
#
loop_
_entity.id
_entity.type
_entity.pdbx_description
1 polymer ?
#
loop_
_entity_poly.entity_id
_entity_poly.type
_entity_poly.pdbx_seq_one_letter_code
_entity_poly.pdbx_strand_id
1 'polypeptide(L)'
;MEIERLQDGATVEIRVSDTGSGIPEDKIDSIFDEFVTVDPSFGRESGGTGLGLAITKRLVTRMGGSIMVDSIEGEGSLFQITLPLPQVEAPLQAAEAEVEVLEDLPPRQVLVVEDNEINRDILTDMLTELGQEVETAPDGPTGIEAAQTEWQHIILMDISMPGMDGIEALSHMRRAGVESPALAVTAHASAKDHKRILAAGFAGIVTKPVSLDQLHKALSALADEGAGGPEGRVFETDHSQLGRQTRDDFVDRMGQDKFAALIGKFSKDASALLTSLQGAEALSAEAVQEAHNLAGMAGLLGEADLQSALKAIEDLPAAQQASELPDLVDAARHQLEALSP
;
A
#
# COMPACT_ATOMS: atom_id res chain seq x y z
N MET A 1 -1.31 -27.84 4.76
CA MET A 1 -0.48 -27.16 5.76
C MET A 1 -1.02 -27.49 7.14
N GLU A 2 -0.16 -27.94 8.04
CA GLU A 2 -0.49 -28.29 9.41
C GLU A 2 0.39 -27.45 10.35
N ILE A 3 -0.14 -27.04 11.50
CA ILE A 3 0.58 -26.25 12.50
C ILE A 3 0.37 -26.90 13.85
N GLU A 4 1.45 -27.23 14.55
CA GLU A 4 1.42 -27.86 15.86
C GLU A 4 2.39 -27.16 16.81
N ARG A 5 1.97 -26.94 18.06
CA ARG A 5 2.89 -26.48 19.11
C ARG A 5 3.53 -27.70 19.75
N LEU A 6 4.86 -27.75 19.80
CA LEU A 6 5.58 -28.86 20.40
C LEU A 6 5.37 -28.90 21.92
N GLN A 7 5.67 -30.05 22.52
CA GLN A 7 5.44 -30.31 23.96
C GLN A 7 6.19 -29.35 24.89
N ASP A 8 7.20 -28.64 24.40
CA ASP A 8 7.93 -27.62 25.17
C ASP A 8 7.13 -26.32 25.36
N GLY A 9 5.98 -26.16 24.68
CA GLY A 9 5.09 -25.01 24.79
C GLY A 9 5.66 -23.71 24.20
N ALA A 10 6.90 -23.69 23.75
CA ALA A 10 7.58 -22.51 23.22
C ALA A 10 7.93 -22.63 21.74
N THR A 11 7.86 -23.83 21.18
CA THR A 11 8.22 -24.09 19.80
C THR A 11 6.98 -24.43 18.98
N VAL A 12 6.86 -23.81 17.80
CA VAL A 12 5.81 -24.08 16.84
C VAL A 12 6.42 -24.78 15.62
N GLU A 13 5.80 -25.87 15.22
CA GLU A 13 6.12 -26.62 14.02
C GLU A 13 5.05 -26.39 12.96
N ILE A 14 5.51 -26.09 11.74
CA ILE A 14 4.67 -25.88 10.57
C ILE A 14 5.09 -26.90 9.53
N ARG A 15 4.13 -27.70 9.05
CA ARG A 15 4.33 -28.72 8.02
C ARG A 15 3.56 -28.35 6.76
N VAL A 16 4.25 -28.30 5.62
CA VAL A 16 3.66 -28.05 4.31
C VAL A 16 3.94 -29.26 3.45
N SER A 17 2.90 -30.03 3.14
CA SER A 17 2.98 -31.17 2.23
C SER A 17 2.38 -30.82 0.87
N ASP A 18 3.02 -31.31 -0.18
CA ASP A 18 2.54 -31.29 -1.55
C ASP A 18 2.59 -32.71 -2.14
N THR A 19 1.79 -32.95 -3.17
CA THR A 19 1.79 -34.20 -3.96
C THR A 19 2.36 -33.95 -5.37
N GLY A 20 3.32 -33.03 -5.49
CA GLY A 20 3.93 -32.61 -6.73
C GLY A 20 4.98 -33.59 -7.25
N SER A 21 5.87 -33.11 -8.12
CA SER A 21 6.91 -33.93 -8.74
C SER A 21 7.97 -34.46 -7.76
N GLY A 22 7.99 -33.97 -6.53
CA GLY A 22 9.06 -34.24 -5.58
C GLY A 22 10.42 -33.69 -6.01
N ILE A 23 11.42 -33.92 -5.16
CA ILE A 23 12.78 -33.42 -5.29
C ILE A 23 13.72 -34.64 -5.27
N PRO A 24 14.60 -34.78 -6.28
CA PRO A 24 15.63 -35.81 -6.32
C PRO A 24 16.57 -35.74 -5.12
N GLU A 25 17.00 -36.91 -4.62
CA GLU A 25 17.85 -37.02 -3.42
C GLU A 25 19.18 -36.25 -3.55
N ASP A 26 19.74 -36.19 -4.76
CA ASP A 26 20.99 -35.45 -5.05
C ASP A 26 20.81 -33.92 -5.03
N LYS A 27 19.56 -33.43 -4.98
CA LYS A 27 19.23 -32.00 -4.97
C LYS A 27 18.76 -31.49 -3.63
N ILE A 28 18.32 -32.35 -2.72
CA ILE A 28 17.75 -32.01 -1.40
C ILE A 28 18.62 -31.00 -0.64
N ASP A 29 19.94 -31.21 -0.58
CA ASP A 29 20.83 -30.31 0.17
C ASP A 29 20.97 -28.93 -0.50
N SER A 30 20.90 -28.89 -1.83
CA SER A 30 21.14 -27.69 -2.64
C SER A 30 19.89 -26.85 -2.90
N ILE A 31 18.67 -27.36 -2.64
CA ILE A 31 17.42 -26.62 -2.94
C ILE A 31 17.29 -25.30 -2.17
N PHE A 32 18.04 -25.17 -1.08
CA PHE A 32 18.07 -23.96 -0.26
C PHE A 32 19.20 -22.99 -0.64
N ASP A 33 20.01 -23.33 -1.63
CA ASP A 33 21.02 -22.43 -2.16
C ASP A 33 20.39 -21.45 -3.14
N GLU A 34 20.95 -20.24 -3.21
CA GLU A 34 20.44 -19.21 -4.10
C GLU A 34 20.60 -19.63 -5.57
N PHE A 35 19.56 -19.37 -6.37
CA PHE A 35 19.52 -19.66 -7.81
C PHE A 35 19.55 -21.15 -8.20
N VAL A 36 19.27 -22.05 -7.25
CA VAL A 36 19.14 -23.48 -7.55
C VAL A 36 17.70 -23.83 -7.94
N THR A 37 17.56 -24.49 -9.08
CA THR A 37 16.29 -25.09 -9.55
C THR A 37 16.51 -26.56 -9.86
N VAL A 38 15.47 -27.37 -9.59
CA VAL A 38 15.55 -28.84 -9.71
C VAL A 38 15.45 -29.29 -11.17
N ASP A 39 14.81 -28.50 -12.05
CA ASP A 39 14.75 -28.78 -13.49
C ASP A 39 14.71 -27.49 -14.33
N PRO A 40 15.64 -27.27 -15.28
CA PRO A 40 15.54 -26.21 -16.30
C PRO A 40 14.53 -26.53 -17.42
N SER A 41 14.00 -27.76 -17.47
CA SER A 41 13.37 -28.36 -18.66
C SER A 41 11.85 -28.31 -18.68
N PHE A 42 11.18 -27.72 -17.67
CA PHE A 42 9.76 -27.34 -17.78
C PHE A 42 9.64 -25.97 -18.45
N GLY A 43 10.00 -25.94 -19.73
CA GLY A 43 9.77 -24.82 -20.62
C GLY A 43 8.28 -24.66 -20.92
N ARG A 44 7.57 -23.87 -20.11
CA ARG A 44 6.63 -22.78 -20.47
C ARG A 44 5.78 -22.40 -19.25
N GLU A 45 5.71 -21.09 -19.02
CA GLU A 45 4.79 -20.30 -18.17
C GLU A 45 5.03 -20.12 -16.65
N SER A 46 5.94 -20.84 -15.97
CA SER A 46 6.17 -20.56 -14.53
C SER A 46 7.47 -21.16 -13.98
N GLY A 47 8.64 -20.65 -14.43
CA GLY A 47 9.94 -21.02 -13.88
C GLY A 47 10.39 -20.04 -12.79
N GLY A 48 10.37 -20.46 -11.53
CA GLY A 48 10.77 -19.62 -10.39
C GLY A 48 12.28 -19.30 -10.37
N THR A 49 12.65 -18.18 -9.76
CA THR A 49 14.03 -17.65 -9.69
C THR A 49 15.03 -18.49 -8.89
N GLY A 50 14.58 -19.60 -8.28
CA GLY A 50 15.41 -20.39 -7.35
C GLY A 50 15.74 -19.68 -6.04
N LEU A 51 15.09 -18.54 -5.73
CA LEU A 51 15.37 -17.76 -4.51
C LEU A 51 14.42 -18.06 -3.35
N GLY A 52 13.22 -18.58 -3.63
CA GLY A 52 12.16 -18.71 -2.61
C GLY A 52 12.57 -19.54 -1.38
N LEU A 53 13.18 -20.71 -1.59
CA LEU A 53 13.61 -21.58 -0.50
C LEU A 53 14.85 -21.02 0.23
N ALA A 54 15.77 -20.36 -0.49
CA ALA A 54 16.92 -19.69 0.10
C ALA A 54 16.50 -18.54 1.04
N ILE A 55 15.53 -17.72 0.60
CA ILE A 55 14.95 -16.65 1.42
C ILE A 55 14.22 -17.25 2.64
N THR A 56 13.43 -18.30 2.43
CA THR A 56 12.71 -18.97 3.51
C THR A 56 13.67 -19.50 4.57
N LYS A 57 14.74 -20.20 4.18
CA LYS A 57 15.78 -20.69 5.11
C LYS A 57 16.44 -19.55 5.87
N ARG A 58 16.75 -18.44 5.20
CA ARG A 58 17.37 -17.26 5.84
C ARG A 58 16.44 -16.62 6.87
N LEU A 59 15.14 -16.49 6.58
CA LEU A 59 14.15 -15.96 7.50
C LEU A 59 14.00 -16.85 8.73
N VAL A 60 13.78 -18.15 8.51
CA VAL A 60 13.62 -19.13 9.60
C VAL A 60 14.85 -19.17 10.50
N THR A 61 16.06 -19.17 9.91
CA THR A 61 17.32 -19.14 10.67
C THR A 61 17.46 -17.85 11.49
N ARG A 62 17.07 -16.69 10.94
CA ARG A 62 17.10 -15.41 11.66
C ARG A 62 16.10 -15.36 12.82
N MET A 63 14.98 -16.06 12.70
CA MET A 63 14.02 -16.23 13.78
C MET A 63 14.47 -17.26 14.83
N GLY A 64 15.68 -17.82 14.71
CA GLY A 64 16.21 -18.84 15.63
C GLY A 64 15.60 -20.22 15.41
N GLY A 65 14.93 -20.44 14.28
CA GLY A 65 14.31 -21.71 13.92
C GLY A 65 15.15 -22.55 12.94
N SER A 66 14.56 -23.66 12.49
CA SER A 66 15.12 -24.56 11.49
C SER A 66 14.09 -24.94 10.42
N ILE A 67 14.55 -25.20 9.21
CA ILE A 67 13.73 -25.74 8.11
C ILE A 67 14.35 -27.04 7.61
N MET A 68 13.50 -28.02 7.33
CA MET A 68 13.84 -29.33 6.76
C MET A 68 12.91 -29.65 5.60
N VAL A 69 13.35 -30.57 4.75
CA VAL A 69 12.56 -31.11 3.64
C VAL A 69 12.73 -32.63 3.63
N ASP A 70 11.61 -33.33 3.48
CA ASP A 70 11.57 -34.75 3.13
C ASP A 70 10.82 -34.86 1.80
N SER A 71 11.43 -35.43 0.77
CA SER A 71 10.80 -35.51 -0.55
C SER A 71 11.15 -36.81 -1.24
N ILE A 72 10.19 -37.31 -2.02
CA ILE A 72 10.34 -38.49 -2.86
C ILE A 72 9.97 -38.07 -4.28
N GLU A 73 10.91 -38.23 -5.21
CA GLU A 73 10.69 -37.93 -6.62
C GLU A 73 9.49 -38.72 -7.17
N GLY A 74 8.50 -38.01 -7.69
CA GLY A 74 7.24 -38.54 -8.20
C GLY A 74 6.10 -38.69 -7.18
N GLU A 75 6.35 -38.52 -5.88
CA GLU A 75 5.31 -38.63 -4.83
C GLU A 75 5.00 -37.30 -4.12
N GLY A 76 5.93 -36.34 -4.12
CA GLY A 76 5.75 -34.99 -3.57
C GLY A 76 6.81 -34.62 -2.52
N SER A 77 6.56 -33.54 -1.78
CA SER A 77 7.50 -33.02 -0.77
C SER A 77 6.78 -32.62 0.52
N LEU A 78 7.50 -32.72 1.63
CA LEU A 78 7.12 -32.25 2.95
C LEU A 78 8.19 -31.29 3.44
N PHE A 79 7.81 -30.02 3.62
CA PHE A 79 8.65 -29.02 4.26
C PHE A 79 8.22 -28.86 5.71
N GLN A 80 9.18 -28.92 6.62
CA GLN A 80 8.97 -28.77 8.04
C GLN A 80 9.76 -27.56 8.56
N ILE A 81 9.06 -26.61 9.15
CA ILE A 81 9.63 -25.40 9.75
C ILE A 81 9.39 -25.43 11.25
N THR A 82 10.43 -25.21 12.04
CA THR A 82 10.38 -25.18 13.50
C THR A 82 10.82 -23.80 13.97
N LEU A 83 9.98 -23.08 14.73
CA LEU A 83 10.23 -21.71 15.18
C LEU A 83 10.06 -21.57 16.70
N PRO A 84 10.97 -20.87 17.40
CA PRO A 84 10.79 -20.52 18.81
C PRO A 84 9.81 -19.34 18.94
N LEU A 85 8.56 -19.64 19.25
CA LEU A 85 7.47 -18.69 19.46
C LEU A 85 6.89 -18.86 20.88
N PRO A 86 7.60 -18.33 21.92
CA PRO A 86 7.15 -18.45 23.30
C PRO A 86 5.77 -17.81 23.46
N GLN A 87 4.87 -18.53 24.14
CA GLN A 87 3.54 -18.01 24.41
C GLN A 87 3.64 -16.86 25.41
N VAL A 88 3.13 -15.69 25.02
CA VAL A 88 2.96 -14.56 25.93
C VAL A 88 1.51 -14.60 26.41
N GLU A 89 1.30 -14.59 27.73
CA GLU A 89 -0.01 -14.30 28.34
C GLU A 89 -0.31 -12.80 28.19
N ALA A 90 -0.37 -12.30 26.95
CA ALA A 90 -1.08 -11.07 26.72
C ALA A 90 -2.58 -11.41 26.87
N PRO A 91 -3.40 -10.57 27.54
CA PRO A 91 -4.84 -10.75 27.47
C PRO A 91 -5.24 -10.79 25.99
N LEU A 92 -5.97 -11.85 25.61
CA LEU A 92 -6.48 -12.09 24.24
C LEU A 92 -7.23 -10.88 23.64
N GLN A 93 -7.60 -9.92 24.48
CA GLN A 93 -8.16 -8.61 24.13
C GLN A 93 -7.28 -7.71 23.24
N ALA A 94 -5.99 -8.01 23.05
CA ALA A 94 -5.11 -7.20 22.19
C ALA A 94 -4.75 -7.87 20.85
N ALA A 95 -5.12 -9.15 20.65
CA ALA A 95 -4.78 -9.94 19.47
C ALA A 95 -5.99 -10.49 18.71
N GLU A 96 -7.18 -10.42 19.31
CA GLU A 96 -8.37 -10.07 18.56
C GLU A 96 -8.24 -8.58 18.24
N ALA A 97 -7.54 -8.22 17.17
CA ALA A 97 -8.08 -7.12 16.38
C ALA A 97 -9.49 -7.62 16.06
N GLU A 98 -10.47 -7.06 16.74
CA GLU A 98 -11.86 -7.22 16.37
C GLU A 98 -11.86 -7.13 14.83
N VAL A 99 -12.57 -8.03 14.16
CA VAL A 99 -13.22 -7.57 12.94
C VAL A 99 -14.10 -6.44 13.46
N GLU A 100 -13.54 -5.23 13.55
CA GLU A 100 -14.27 -4.01 13.88
C GLU A 100 -15.31 -4.02 12.78
N VAL A 101 -16.51 -4.48 13.13
CA VAL A 101 -17.67 -4.27 12.28
C VAL A 101 -17.79 -2.77 12.30
N LEU A 102 -17.19 -2.13 11.28
CA LEU A 102 -17.18 -0.70 11.12
C LEU A 102 -18.63 -0.25 11.33
N GLU A 103 -18.87 0.51 12.40
CA GLU A 103 -20.23 0.90 12.74
C GLU A 103 -20.87 1.60 11.54
N ASP A 104 -22.12 1.28 11.23
CA ASP A 104 -22.81 1.88 10.09
C ASP A 104 -22.81 3.40 10.21
N LEU A 105 -22.08 4.05 9.30
CA LEU A 105 -22.07 5.50 9.20
C LEU A 105 -23.41 5.97 8.61
N PRO A 106 -23.99 7.07 9.11
CA PRO A 106 -25.13 7.68 8.43
C PRO A 106 -24.68 8.07 7.00
N PRO A 107 -25.53 7.83 5.99
CA PRO A 107 -25.18 8.17 4.61
C PRO A 107 -24.98 9.69 4.49
N ARG A 108 -23.82 10.08 3.95
CA ARG A 108 -23.49 11.48 3.63
C ARG A 108 -23.03 11.58 2.20
N GLN A 109 -23.01 12.81 1.71
CA GLN A 109 -22.46 13.13 0.41
C GLN A 109 -20.99 13.49 0.58
N VAL A 110 -20.12 12.84 -0.18
CA VAL A 110 -18.68 13.03 -0.15
C VAL A 110 -18.22 13.49 -1.53
N LEU A 111 -17.59 14.66 -1.61
CA LEU A 111 -16.93 15.14 -2.80
C LEU A 111 -15.46 14.73 -2.78
N VAL A 112 -15.06 13.85 -3.68
CA VAL A 112 -13.67 13.41 -3.86
C VAL A 112 -12.99 14.26 -4.92
N VAL A 113 -11.95 15.00 -4.54
CA VAL A 113 -11.13 15.81 -5.45
C VAL A 113 -9.74 15.17 -5.56
N GLU A 114 -9.46 14.50 -6.68
CA GLU A 114 -8.22 13.74 -6.92
C GLU A 114 -7.93 13.71 -8.42
N ASP A 115 -6.70 14.04 -8.82
CA ASP A 115 -6.29 14.15 -10.22
C ASP A 115 -6.06 12.80 -10.88
N ASN A 116 -5.60 11.81 -10.12
CA ASN A 116 -5.44 10.46 -10.63
C ASN A 116 -6.77 9.69 -10.64
N GLU A 117 -7.25 9.40 -11.84
CA GLU A 117 -8.47 8.60 -12.08
C GLU A 117 -8.53 7.30 -11.30
N ILE A 118 -7.40 6.60 -11.16
CA ILE A 118 -7.34 5.33 -10.44
C ILE A 118 -7.59 5.56 -8.95
N ASN A 119 -6.86 6.51 -8.35
CA ASN A 119 -7.01 6.81 -6.93
C ASN A 119 -8.44 7.29 -6.64
N ARG A 120 -9.01 8.08 -7.55
CA ARG A 120 -10.38 8.57 -7.46
C ARG A 120 -11.40 7.43 -7.50
N ASP A 121 -11.23 6.46 -8.39
CA ASP A 121 -12.07 5.26 -8.46
C ASP A 121 -11.96 4.43 -7.18
N ILE A 122 -10.74 4.21 -6.68
CA ILE A 122 -10.50 3.45 -5.43
C ILE A 122 -11.16 4.14 -4.24
N LEU A 123 -10.98 5.46 -4.09
CA LEU A 123 -11.61 6.23 -3.02
C LEU A 123 -13.14 6.19 -3.13
N THR A 124 -13.67 6.24 -4.36
CA THR A 124 -15.11 6.14 -4.62
C THR A 124 -15.67 4.79 -4.19
N ASP A 125 -15.01 3.70 -4.57
CA ASP A 125 -15.41 2.34 -4.19
C ASP A 125 -15.35 2.15 -2.67
N MET A 126 -14.27 2.62 -2.01
CA MET A 126 -14.13 2.58 -0.55
C MET A 126 -15.22 3.37 0.17
N LEU A 127 -15.52 4.59 -0.26
CA LEU A 127 -16.56 5.42 0.36
C LEU A 127 -17.96 4.86 0.13
N THR A 128 -18.21 4.26 -1.04
CA THR A 128 -19.47 3.59 -1.36
C THR A 128 -19.67 2.35 -0.48
N GLU A 129 -18.60 1.59 -0.21
CA GLU A 129 -18.60 0.46 0.74
C GLU A 129 -18.94 0.92 2.16
N LEU A 130 -18.51 2.12 2.55
CA LEU A 130 -18.89 2.79 3.81
C LEU A 130 -20.29 3.43 3.77
N GLY A 131 -21.11 3.15 2.74
CA GLY A 131 -22.49 3.62 2.63
C GLY A 131 -22.63 5.12 2.29
N GLN A 132 -21.59 5.75 1.75
CA GLN A 132 -21.59 7.16 1.39
C GLN A 132 -22.02 7.37 -0.07
N GLU A 133 -22.64 8.52 -0.36
CA GLU A 133 -22.92 8.98 -1.73
C GLU A 133 -21.73 9.80 -2.24
N VAL A 134 -21.11 9.38 -3.34
CA VAL A 134 -19.86 10.00 -3.81
C VAL A 134 -20.06 10.82 -5.08
N GLU A 135 -19.62 12.07 -5.04
CA GLU A 135 -19.38 12.91 -6.22
C GLU A 135 -17.86 13.05 -6.43
N THR A 136 -17.40 13.13 -7.68
CA THR A 136 -15.97 13.17 -7.98
C THR A 136 -15.58 14.36 -8.85
N ALA A 137 -14.39 14.90 -8.62
CA ALA A 137 -13.79 15.97 -9.41
C ALA A 137 -12.33 15.64 -9.75
N PRO A 138 -11.89 15.82 -11.00
CA PRO A 138 -10.55 15.46 -11.45
C PRO A 138 -9.49 16.54 -11.16
N ASP A 139 -9.87 17.71 -10.64
CA ASP A 139 -8.94 18.79 -10.35
C ASP A 139 -9.55 19.82 -9.37
N GLY A 140 -8.69 20.70 -8.85
CA GLY A 140 -9.08 21.78 -7.93
C GLY A 140 -10.19 22.69 -8.48
N PRO A 141 -10.09 23.24 -9.70
CA PRO A 141 -11.14 24.09 -10.29
C PRO A 141 -12.51 23.40 -10.37
N THR A 142 -12.57 22.16 -10.87
CA THR A 142 -13.82 21.38 -10.95
C THR A 142 -14.34 21.06 -9.56
N GLY A 143 -13.45 20.77 -8.60
CA GLY A 143 -13.78 20.57 -7.20
C GLY A 143 -14.41 21.82 -6.57
N ILE A 144 -13.87 23.00 -6.85
CA ILE A 144 -14.42 24.29 -6.38
C ILE A 144 -15.82 24.53 -6.93
N GLU A 145 -16.06 24.22 -8.20
CA GLU A 145 -17.39 24.35 -8.83
C GLU A 145 -18.39 23.38 -8.19
N ALA A 146 -18.01 22.10 -8.04
CA ALA A 146 -18.86 21.08 -7.41
C ALA A 146 -19.18 21.39 -5.94
N ALA A 147 -18.20 21.92 -5.19
CA ALA A 147 -18.36 22.26 -3.77
C ALA A 147 -19.31 23.44 -3.52
N GLN A 148 -19.62 24.25 -4.54
CA GLN A 148 -20.56 25.39 -4.44
C GLN A 148 -22.02 25.01 -4.67
N THR A 149 -22.30 23.74 -4.95
CA THR A 149 -23.68 23.24 -5.05
C THR A 149 -24.39 23.28 -3.70
N GLU A 150 -25.73 23.23 -3.66
CA GLU A 150 -26.53 23.32 -2.40
C GLU A 150 -26.36 22.09 -1.46
N TRP A 151 -25.45 21.18 -1.78
CA TRP A 151 -25.29 19.89 -1.13
C TRP A 151 -24.32 20.01 0.06
N GLN A 152 -24.66 19.37 1.18
CA GLN A 152 -23.80 19.36 2.36
C GLN A 152 -22.76 18.26 2.22
N HIS A 153 -21.72 18.55 1.44
CA HIS A 153 -20.61 17.63 1.20
C HIS A 153 -19.67 17.56 2.41
N ILE A 154 -19.12 16.37 2.67
CA ILE A 154 -17.77 16.24 3.23
C ILE A 154 -16.81 16.29 2.03
N ILE A 155 -15.78 17.12 2.08
CA ILE A 155 -14.81 17.21 1.00
C ILE A 155 -13.63 16.32 1.34
N LEU A 156 -13.31 15.35 0.50
CA LEU A 156 -12.09 14.55 0.57
C LEU A 156 -11.16 15.01 -0.56
N MET A 157 -10.06 15.69 -0.23
CA MET A 157 -9.27 16.41 -1.23
C MET A 157 -7.80 16.03 -1.16
N ASP A 158 -7.24 15.61 -2.30
CA ASP A 158 -5.81 15.43 -2.44
C ASP A 158 -5.09 16.78 -2.29
N ILE A 159 -3.97 16.77 -1.57
CA ILE A 159 -3.11 17.94 -1.43
C ILE A 159 -2.24 18.13 -2.67
N SER A 160 -1.73 17.04 -3.23
CA SER A 160 -0.69 17.07 -4.27
C SER A 160 -1.28 17.05 -5.68
N MET A 161 -2.05 18.07 -6.07
CA MET A 161 -2.65 18.17 -7.41
C MET A 161 -1.87 19.15 -8.33
N PRO A 162 -1.74 18.85 -9.64
CA PRO A 162 -1.06 19.72 -10.58
C PRO A 162 -1.82 21.03 -10.83
N GLY A 163 -1.07 22.13 -10.95
CA GLY A 163 -1.60 23.46 -11.25
C GLY A 163 -2.20 24.19 -10.06
N MET A 164 -3.17 23.58 -9.37
CA MET A 164 -3.77 24.11 -8.13
C MET A 164 -3.75 23.03 -7.05
N ASP A 165 -3.01 23.27 -5.98
CA ASP A 165 -2.90 22.33 -4.87
C ASP A 165 -4.17 22.32 -4.00
N GLY A 166 -4.34 21.29 -3.16
CA GLY A 166 -5.53 21.15 -2.32
C GLY A 166 -5.69 22.27 -1.27
N ILE A 167 -4.60 22.91 -0.83
CA ILE A 167 -4.64 24.02 0.12
C ILE A 167 -5.19 25.28 -0.56
N GLU A 168 -4.72 25.56 -1.77
CA GLU A 168 -5.20 26.65 -2.61
C GLU A 168 -6.67 26.43 -2.96
N ALA A 169 -7.04 25.22 -3.38
CA ALA A 169 -8.42 24.87 -3.69
C ALA A 169 -9.36 25.09 -2.49
N LEU A 170 -8.98 24.61 -1.29
CA LEU A 170 -9.76 24.86 -0.06
C LEU A 170 -9.88 26.35 0.24
N SER A 171 -8.79 27.11 0.11
CA SER A 171 -8.83 28.57 0.31
C SER A 171 -9.78 29.25 -0.69
N HIS A 172 -9.87 28.76 -1.93
CA HIS A 172 -10.84 29.28 -2.91
C HIS A 172 -12.28 28.93 -2.54
N MET A 173 -12.54 27.69 -2.12
CA MET A 173 -13.85 27.24 -1.62
C MET A 173 -14.33 28.08 -0.44
N ARG A 174 -13.47 28.32 0.56
CA ARG A 174 -13.79 29.16 1.73
C ARG A 174 -14.12 30.60 1.35
N ARG A 175 -13.40 31.20 0.38
CA ARG A 175 -13.73 32.55 -0.13
C ARG A 175 -15.06 32.59 -0.90
N ALA A 176 -15.45 31.47 -1.50
CA ALA A 176 -16.75 31.32 -2.17
C ALA A 176 -17.90 31.04 -1.18
N GLY A 177 -17.63 30.91 0.12
CA GLY A 177 -18.63 30.68 1.18
C GLY A 177 -18.96 29.20 1.42
N VAL A 178 -18.14 28.28 0.92
CA VAL A 178 -18.29 26.84 1.21
C VAL A 178 -17.77 26.58 2.63
N GLU A 179 -18.66 26.16 3.53
CA GLU A 179 -18.35 25.84 4.94
C GLU A 179 -18.21 24.34 5.21
N SER A 180 -18.41 23.49 4.18
CA SER A 180 -18.26 22.04 4.27
C SER A 180 -16.92 21.62 4.91
N PRO A 181 -16.93 20.64 5.83
CA PRO A 181 -15.70 20.10 6.40
C PRO A 181 -14.86 19.44 5.30
N ALA A 182 -13.55 19.66 5.36
CA ALA A 182 -12.61 19.11 4.38
C ALA A 182 -11.56 18.23 5.06
N LEU A 183 -11.39 17.01 4.55
CA LEU A 183 -10.33 16.07 4.90
C LEU A 183 -9.26 16.13 3.81
N ALA A 184 -8.02 16.37 4.21
CA ALA A 184 -6.88 16.33 3.31
C ALA A 184 -6.45 14.88 3.10
N VAL A 185 -6.20 14.47 1.87
CA VAL A 185 -5.49 13.23 1.54
C VAL A 185 -4.07 13.60 1.12
N THR A 186 -3.04 13.02 1.72
CA THR A 186 -1.65 13.39 1.39
C THR A 186 -0.68 12.24 1.59
N ALA A 187 0.37 12.13 0.76
CA ALA A 187 1.47 11.20 1.02
C ALA A 187 2.53 11.78 1.98
N HIS A 188 2.48 13.08 2.30
CA HIS A 188 3.44 13.74 3.18
C HIS A 188 3.10 13.49 4.66
N ALA A 189 3.88 12.63 5.32
CA ALA A 189 3.70 12.29 6.73
C ALA A 189 4.45 13.23 7.71
N SER A 190 5.08 14.30 7.20
CA SER A 190 5.92 15.14 8.06
C SER A 190 5.06 15.99 9.00
N ALA A 191 5.47 16.08 10.27
CA ALA A 191 4.78 16.90 11.26
C ALA A 191 4.72 18.40 10.88
N LYS A 192 5.61 18.87 10.00
CA LYS A 192 5.61 20.24 9.48
C LYS A 192 4.51 20.41 8.42
N ASP A 193 4.34 19.44 7.54
CA ASP A 193 3.33 19.47 6.48
C ASP A 193 1.93 19.30 7.06
N HIS A 194 1.76 18.39 8.03
CA HIS A 194 0.50 18.24 8.77
C HIS A 194 0.05 19.56 9.41
N LYS A 195 0.98 20.29 10.07
CA LYS A 195 0.67 21.60 10.65
C LYS A 195 0.25 22.63 9.60
N ARG A 196 0.89 22.63 8.42
CA ARG A 196 0.56 23.55 7.33
C ARG A 196 -0.85 23.26 6.79
N ILE A 197 -1.18 21.99 6.58
CA ILE A 197 -2.49 21.55 6.09
C ILE A 197 -3.58 21.91 7.11
N LEU A 198 -3.42 21.56 8.39
CA LEU A 198 -4.41 21.88 9.42
C LEU A 198 -4.59 23.39 9.60
N ALA A 199 -3.50 24.17 9.53
CA ALA A 199 -3.56 25.63 9.60
C ALA A 199 -4.32 26.27 8.41
N ALA A 200 -4.47 25.56 7.29
CA ALA A 200 -5.26 26.01 6.15
C ALA A 200 -6.79 25.82 6.35
N GLY A 201 -7.22 25.14 7.42
CA GLY A 201 -8.63 24.96 7.76
C GLY A 201 -9.22 23.61 7.35
N PHE A 202 -8.38 22.60 7.11
CA PHE A 202 -8.82 21.20 7.01
C PHE A 202 -9.22 20.67 8.40
N ALA A 203 -10.29 19.89 8.44
CA ALA A 203 -10.80 19.26 9.66
C ALA A 203 -9.97 18.01 10.07
N GLY A 204 -9.26 17.42 9.12
CA GLY A 204 -8.38 16.28 9.36
C GLY A 204 -7.50 15.95 8.17
N ILE A 205 -6.58 15.01 8.37
CA ILE A 205 -5.62 14.52 7.39
C ILE A 205 -5.71 13.00 7.35
N VAL A 206 -5.84 12.43 6.17
CA VAL A 206 -5.73 11.01 5.88
C VAL A 206 -4.45 10.80 5.08
N THR A 207 -3.51 10.01 5.62
CA THR A 207 -2.24 9.77 4.92
C THR A 207 -2.38 8.65 3.89
N LYS A 208 -1.81 8.83 2.70
CA LYS A 208 -1.67 7.79 1.67
C LYS A 208 -0.62 6.75 2.14
N PRO A 209 -0.81 5.43 1.89
CA PRO A 209 -1.97 4.78 1.27
C PRO A 209 -3.22 4.83 2.16
N VAL A 210 -4.35 5.20 1.54
CA VAL A 210 -5.65 5.32 2.21
C VAL A 210 -6.26 3.92 2.44
N SER A 211 -6.76 3.67 3.65
CA SER A 211 -7.50 2.47 4.01
C SER A 211 -8.96 2.77 4.36
N LEU A 212 -9.83 1.75 4.27
CA LEU A 212 -11.23 1.83 4.71
C LEU A 212 -11.35 2.23 6.18
N ASP A 213 -10.48 1.69 7.04
CA ASP A 213 -10.44 2.01 8.46
C ASP A 213 -10.13 3.50 8.71
N GLN A 214 -9.15 4.06 8.00
CA GLN A 214 -8.83 5.49 8.10
C GLN A 214 -10.01 6.36 7.65
N LEU A 215 -10.64 6.01 6.52
CA LEU A 215 -11.80 6.75 6.01
C LEU A 215 -12.97 6.66 6.98
N HIS A 216 -13.25 5.48 7.52
CA HIS A 216 -14.30 5.29 8.52
C HIS A 216 -14.05 6.11 9.78
N LYS A 217 -12.83 6.06 10.34
CA LYS A 217 -12.45 6.86 11.52
C LYS A 217 -12.53 8.36 11.24
N ALA A 218 -12.11 8.80 10.06
CA ALA A 218 -12.17 10.20 9.67
C ALA A 218 -13.61 10.69 9.52
N LEU A 219 -14.47 9.91 8.86
CA LEU A 219 -15.90 10.24 8.70
C LEU A 219 -16.67 10.19 10.02
N SER A 220 -16.38 9.20 10.88
CA SER A 220 -16.94 9.08 12.24
C SER A 220 -16.58 10.29 13.09
N ALA A 221 -15.32 10.73 13.04
CA ALA A 221 -14.87 11.91 13.78
C ALA A 221 -15.61 13.19 13.36
N LEU A 222 -16.00 13.31 12.09
CA LEU A 222 -16.82 14.41 11.58
C LEU A 222 -18.32 14.24 11.88
N ALA A 223 -18.75 13.09 12.37
CA ALA A 223 -20.13 12.84 12.79
C ALA A 223 -20.39 13.23 14.25
N ASP A 224 -19.37 13.11 15.10
CA ASP A 224 -19.44 13.35 16.54
C ASP A 224 -19.34 14.82 16.97
N GLU A 225 -19.59 15.79 16.08
CA GLU A 225 -19.50 17.24 16.34
C GLU A 225 -20.63 17.79 17.25
N GLY A 226 -20.84 17.15 18.41
CA GLY A 226 -21.37 17.73 19.63
C GLY A 226 -20.31 17.95 20.72
N ALA A 227 -19.07 17.48 20.54
CA ALA A 227 -18.03 17.48 21.58
C ALA A 227 -16.70 18.09 21.11
N GLY A 228 -16.67 19.41 20.90
CA GLY A 228 -15.45 20.17 20.58
C GLY A 228 -15.21 20.24 19.07
N GLY A 229 -14.98 21.45 18.55
CA GLY A 229 -14.79 21.70 17.11
C GLY A 229 -13.59 20.95 16.52
N PRO A 230 -13.27 21.17 15.22
CA PRO A 230 -12.31 20.38 14.48
C PRO A 230 -10.89 20.64 15.00
N GLU A 231 -10.50 19.96 16.07
CA GLU A 231 -9.10 19.79 16.43
C GLU A 231 -8.51 18.88 15.37
N GLY A 232 -7.80 19.47 14.42
CA GLY A 232 -7.21 18.78 13.26
C GLY A 232 -6.56 17.46 13.63
N ARG A 233 -7.20 16.34 13.23
CA ARG A 233 -6.75 14.98 13.50
C ARG A 233 -5.97 14.45 12.31
N VAL A 234 -4.94 13.65 12.59
CA VAL A 234 -4.21 12.90 11.55
C VAL A 234 -4.59 11.44 11.70
N PHE A 235 -5.08 10.85 10.62
CA PHE A 235 -5.47 9.45 10.51
C PHE A 235 -4.39 8.72 9.72
N GLU A 236 -3.48 8.06 10.42
CA GLU A 236 -2.37 7.29 9.85
C GLU A 236 -2.69 5.80 9.86
N THR A 237 -2.25 5.09 8.82
CA THR A 237 -2.34 3.63 8.76
C THR A 237 -1.19 3.02 9.56
N ASP A 238 -1.46 2.01 10.39
CA ASP A 238 -0.39 1.21 10.97
C ASP A 238 0.24 0.30 9.89
N HIS A 239 1.32 0.81 9.27
CA HIS A 239 2.04 0.12 8.20
C HIS A 239 2.63 -1.24 8.60
N SER A 240 2.64 -1.60 9.90
CA SER A 240 3.07 -2.92 10.34
C SER A 240 2.13 -4.05 9.91
N GLN A 241 0.91 -3.74 9.47
CA GLN A 241 -0.11 -4.72 9.06
C GLN A 241 -0.33 -4.83 7.53
N LEU A 242 0.19 -3.90 6.71
CA LEU A 242 -0.17 -3.82 5.28
C LEU A 242 0.60 -4.74 4.32
N GLY A 243 1.64 -5.44 4.77
CA GLY A 243 2.59 -6.11 3.86
C GLY A 243 2.06 -7.32 3.06
N ARG A 244 0.84 -7.82 3.33
CA ARG A 244 0.22 -8.93 2.57
C ARG A 244 -1.30 -8.83 2.40
N GLN A 245 -2.01 -8.22 3.34
CA GLN A 245 -3.48 -8.09 3.25
C GLN A 245 -3.93 -7.14 2.12
N THR A 246 -3.11 -6.16 1.75
CA THR A 246 -3.52 -5.09 0.82
C THR A 246 -3.76 -5.57 -0.62
N ARG A 247 -3.00 -6.54 -1.15
CA ARG A 247 -3.18 -7.01 -2.54
C ARG A 247 -4.41 -7.90 -2.67
N ASP A 248 -4.55 -8.90 -1.81
CA ASP A 248 -5.64 -9.87 -1.88
C ASP A 248 -6.98 -9.18 -1.57
N ASP A 249 -7.04 -8.31 -0.56
CA ASP A 249 -8.24 -7.51 -0.26
C ASP A 249 -8.61 -6.59 -1.44
N PHE A 250 -7.62 -6.03 -2.13
CA PHE A 250 -7.86 -5.16 -3.27
C PHE A 250 -8.37 -5.93 -4.50
N VAL A 251 -7.78 -7.11 -4.78
CA VAL A 251 -8.22 -8.00 -5.87
C VAL A 251 -9.62 -8.54 -5.60
N ASP A 252 -9.93 -8.93 -4.36
CA ASP A 252 -11.25 -9.43 -3.96
C ASP A 252 -12.33 -8.34 -4.07
N ARG A 253 -11.98 -7.07 -3.81
CA ARG A 253 -12.91 -5.92 -3.92
C ARG A 253 -13.12 -5.44 -5.35
N MET A 254 -12.04 -5.24 -6.11
CA MET A 254 -12.08 -4.60 -7.44
C MET A 254 -12.32 -5.60 -8.58
N GLY A 255 -12.04 -6.88 -8.33
CA GLY A 255 -12.00 -7.93 -9.35
C GLY A 255 -10.66 -7.95 -10.10
N GLN A 256 -10.23 -9.15 -10.50
CA GLN A 256 -8.93 -9.36 -11.16
C GLN A 256 -8.74 -8.53 -12.42
N ASP A 257 -9.78 -8.33 -13.23
CA ASP A 257 -9.67 -7.59 -14.49
C ASP A 257 -9.33 -6.11 -14.27
N LYS A 258 -9.95 -5.47 -13.26
CA LYS A 258 -9.64 -4.08 -12.90
C LYS A 258 -8.24 -4.00 -12.29
N PHE A 259 -7.88 -4.91 -11.41
CA PHE A 259 -6.53 -4.95 -10.82
C PHE A 259 -5.44 -5.11 -11.89
N ALA A 260 -5.63 -6.02 -12.86
CA ALA A 260 -4.70 -6.21 -13.96
C ALA A 260 -4.58 -4.95 -14.85
N ALA A 261 -5.69 -4.26 -15.10
CA ALA A 261 -5.68 -2.99 -15.83
C ALA A 261 -4.92 -1.89 -15.05
N LEU A 262 -5.07 -1.85 -13.72
CA LEU A 262 -4.38 -0.92 -12.83
C LEU A 262 -2.88 -1.18 -12.79
N ILE A 263 -2.46 -2.42 -12.60
CA ILE A 263 -1.05 -2.84 -12.69
C ILE A 263 -0.50 -2.46 -14.07
N GLY A 264 -1.26 -2.70 -15.15
CA GLY A 264 -0.85 -2.34 -16.50
C GLY A 264 -0.61 -0.84 -16.71
N LYS A 265 -1.53 0.01 -16.23
CA LYS A 265 -1.39 1.48 -16.30
C LYS A 265 -0.25 1.96 -15.41
N PHE A 266 -0.22 1.52 -14.16
CA PHE A 266 0.87 1.81 -13.23
C PHE A 266 2.24 1.46 -13.80
N SER A 267 2.40 0.23 -14.32
CA SER A 267 3.68 -0.21 -14.86
C SER A 267 4.12 0.58 -16.08
N LYS A 268 3.16 1.02 -16.90
CA LYS A 268 3.44 1.90 -18.04
C LYS A 268 3.90 3.29 -17.58
N ASP A 269 3.19 3.89 -16.63
CA ASP A 269 3.47 5.25 -16.14
C ASP A 269 4.80 5.27 -15.36
N ALA A 270 5.05 4.27 -14.51
CA ALA A 270 6.33 4.08 -13.82
C ALA A 270 7.49 3.84 -14.79
N SER A 271 7.30 3.02 -15.83
CA SER A 271 8.32 2.79 -16.85
C SER A 271 8.65 4.08 -17.62
N ALA A 272 7.64 4.90 -17.93
CA ALA A 272 7.82 6.18 -18.60
C ALA A 272 8.61 7.18 -17.73
N LEU A 273 8.26 7.30 -16.44
CA LEU A 273 9.00 8.13 -15.50
C LEU A 273 10.46 7.68 -15.40
N LEU A 274 10.71 6.41 -15.10
CA LEU A 274 12.07 5.87 -14.91
C LEU A 274 12.93 5.97 -16.17
N THR A 275 12.31 5.91 -17.35
CA THR A 275 12.99 6.17 -18.64
C THR A 275 13.34 7.65 -18.78
N SER A 276 12.43 8.57 -18.41
CA SER A 276 12.69 10.01 -18.47
C SER A 276 13.79 10.46 -17.51
N LEU A 277 13.95 9.77 -16.37
CA LEU A 277 14.97 10.05 -15.37
C LEU A 277 16.34 9.46 -15.72
N GLN A 278 16.40 8.58 -16.73
CA GLN A 278 17.63 7.91 -17.11
C GLN A 278 18.61 8.90 -17.75
N GLY A 279 19.69 9.20 -17.03
CA GLY A 279 20.69 10.18 -17.44
C GLY A 279 20.31 11.64 -17.16
N ALA A 280 19.23 11.88 -16.39
CA ALA A 280 18.91 13.21 -15.89
C ALA A 280 19.90 13.63 -14.79
N GLU A 281 20.39 14.88 -14.85
CA GLU A 281 21.26 15.43 -13.80
C GLU A 281 20.47 16.03 -12.63
N ALA A 282 19.19 16.33 -12.84
CA ALA A 282 18.29 16.92 -11.85
C ALA A 282 16.83 16.52 -12.10
N LEU A 283 16.05 16.48 -11.02
CA LEU A 283 14.61 16.21 -11.06
C LEU A 283 13.83 17.47 -11.47
N SER A 284 12.91 17.34 -12.43
CA SER A 284 11.94 18.40 -12.72
C SER A 284 10.80 18.37 -11.71
N ALA A 285 10.06 19.47 -11.57
CA ALA A 285 8.90 19.52 -10.68
C ALA A 285 7.83 18.49 -11.09
N GLU A 286 7.67 18.28 -12.39
CA GLU A 286 6.77 17.27 -12.95
C GLU A 286 7.22 15.85 -12.60
N ALA A 287 8.53 15.58 -12.63
CA ALA A 287 9.06 14.26 -12.29
C ALA A 287 8.96 13.93 -10.80
N VAL A 288 9.13 14.94 -9.92
CA VAL A 288 8.89 14.77 -8.48
C VAL A 288 7.42 14.46 -8.22
N GLN A 289 6.51 15.20 -8.86
CA GLN A 289 5.08 14.96 -8.73
C GLN A 289 4.66 13.58 -9.27
N GLU A 290 5.22 13.15 -10.40
CA GLU A 290 4.93 11.82 -10.95
C GLU A 290 5.48 10.71 -10.04
N ALA A 291 6.69 10.88 -9.49
CA ALA A 291 7.26 9.95 -8.51
C ALA A 291 6.37 9.84 -7.26
N HIS A 292 5.82 10.96 -6.79
CA HIS A 292 4.86 11.03 -5.68
C HIS A 292 3.58 10.24 -5.96
N ASN A 293 2.97 10.49 -7.12
CA ASN A 293 1.74 9.83 -7.55
C ASN A 293 1.94 8.31 -7.63
N LEU A 294 3.06 7.87 -8.22
CA LEU A 294 3.41 6.46 -8.35
C LEU A 294 3.78 5.83 -7.00
N ALA A 295 4.42 6.55 -6.08
CA ALA A 295 4.71 6.06 -4.73
C ALA A 295 3.42 5.80 -3.93
N GLY A 296 2.40 6.64 -4.11
CA GLY A 296 1.06 6.42 -3.56
C GLY A 296 0.43 5.14 -4.10
N MET A 297 0.46 4.97 -5.43
CA MET A 297 -0.08 3.79 -6.10
C MET A 297 0.66 2.49 -5.75
N ALA A 298 1.99 2.52 -5.67
CA ALA A 298 2.79 1.36 -5.25
C ALA A 298 2.42 0.91 -3.84
N GLY A 299 2.12 1.85 -2.94
CA GLY A 299 1.59 1.54 -1.61
C GLY A 299 0.22 0.87 -1.64
N LEU A 300 -0.69 1.32 -2.51
CA LEU A 300 -2.02 0.71 -2.70
C LEU A 300 -1.93 -0.72 -3.27
N LEU A 301 -0.94 -0.97 -4.13
CA LEU A 301 -0.70 -2.28 -4.72
C LEU A 301 0.03 -3.26 -3.78
N GLY A 302 0.44 -2.79 -2.59
CA GLY A 302 1.22 -3.58 -1.62
C GLY A 302 2.70 -3.73 -1.99
N GLU A 303 3.20 -2.93 -2.94
CA GLU A 303 4.57 -2.99 -3.45
C GLU A 303 5.49 -2.08 -2.63
N ALA A 304 5.75 -2.48 -1.38
CA ALA A 304 6.46 -1.67 -0.39
C ALA A 304 7.89 -1.28 -0.82
N ASP A 305 8.60 -2.17 -1.52
CA ASP A 305 9.96 -1.90 -1.99
C ASP A 305 9.96 -0.86 -3.12
N LEU A 306 9.02 -0.97 -4.07
CA LEU A 306 8.86 0.01 -5.14
C LEU A 306 8.38 1.36 -4.61
N GLN A 307 7.44 1.37 -3.66
CA GLN A 307 7.01 2.57 -2.96
C GLN A 307 8.21 3.27 -2.29
N SER A 308 9.04 2.51 -1.58
CA SER A 308 10.21 3.06 -0.90
C SER A 308 11.22 3.66 -1.88
N ALA A 309 11.45 3.00 -3.01
CA ALA A 309 12.34 3.52 -4.06
C ALA A 309 11.79 4.82 -4.69
N LEU A 310 10.49 4.90 -4.97
CA LEU A 310 9.86 6.09 -5.54
C LEU A 310 9.85 7.27 -4.55
N LYS A 311 9.61 7.02 -3.26
CA LYS A 311 9.76 8.04 -2.20
C LYS A 311 11.21 8.53 -2.08
N ALA A 312 12.18 7.64 -2.18
CA ALA A 312 13.58 8.05 -2.18
C ALA A 312 13.93 8.94 -3.38
N ILE A 313 13.31 8.74 -4.54
CA ILE A 313 13.46 9.62 -5.71
C ILE A 313 12.79 10.98 -5.45
N GLU A 314 11.56 11.01 -4.92
CA GLU A 314 10.82 12.27 -4.70
C GLU A 314 11.52 13.18 -3.66
N ASP A 315 12.05 12.59 -2.59
CA ASP A 315 12.68 13.31 -1.47
C ASP A 315 14.15 13.66 -1.73
N LEU A 316 14.70 13.31 -2.90
CA LEU A 316 16.14 13.40 -3.16
C LEU A 316 16.62 14.87 -3.23
N PRO A 317 17.50 15.32 -2.31
CA PRO A 317 17.97 16.70 -2.30
C PRO A 317 18.76 17.06 -3.56
N ALA A 318 18.56 18.27 -4.09
CA ALA A 318 19.23 18.75 -5.30
C ALA A 318 20.78 18.60 -5.29
N ALA A 319 21.40 18.65 -4.11
CA ALA A 319 22.85 18.48 -3.95
C ALA A 319 23.33 17.03 -4.16
N GLN A 320 22.44 16.03 -4.06
CA GLN A 320 22.73 14.60 -4.13
C GLN A 320 22.18 13.95 -5.42
N GLN A 321 21.32 14.63 -6.17
CA GLN A 321 20.67 14.11 -7.38
C GLN A 321 21.66 13.56 -8.41
N ALA A 322 22.74 14.30 -8.73
CA ALA A 322 23.71 13.85 -9.73
C ALA A 322 24.48 12.57 -9.35
N SER A 323 24.57 12.22 -8.06
CA SER A 323 25.28 11.03 -7.59
C SER A 323 24.36 9.86 -7.25
N GLU A 324 23.17 10.11 -6.72
CA GLU A 324 22.30 9.07 -6.14
C GLU A 324 21.08 8.74 -7.02
N LEU A 325 20.66 9.65 -7.91
CA LEU A 325 19.51 9.44 -8.78
C LEU A 325 19.65 8.21 -9.71
N PRO A 326 20.82 7.93 -10.33
CA PRO A 326 20.97 6.74 -11.18
C PRO A 326 20.73 5.43 -10.41
N ASP A 327 21.27 5.32 -9.20
CA ASP A 327 21.15 4.12 -8.37
C ASP A 327 19.70 3.90 -7.91
N LEU A 328 19.00 4.98 -7.56
CA LEU A 328 17.59 4.92 -7.16
C LEU A 328 16.66 4.56 -8.33
N VAL A 329 16.93 5.11 -9.52
CA VAL A 329 16.19 4.77 -10.75
C VAL A 329 16.39 3.30 -11.11
N ASP A 330 17.60 2.77 -10.98
CA ASP A 330 17.88 1.36 -11.25
C ASP A 330 17.23 0.43 -10.21
N ALA A 331 17.24 0.83 -8.93
CA ALA A 331 16.52 0.10 -7.88
C ALA A 331 15.00 0.06 -8.13
N ALA A 332 14.39 1.20 -8.46
CA ALA A 332 12.97 1.27 -8.78
C ALA A 332 12.63 0.45 -10.03
N ARG A 333 13.49 0.45 -11.07
CA ARG A 333 13.28 -0.35 -12.28
C ARG A 333 13.31 -1.85 -11.98
N HIS A 334 14.24 -2.30 -11.15
CA HIS A 334 14.31 -3.70 -10.74
C HIS A 334 13.03 -4.15 -9.99
N GLN A 335 12.51 -3.31 -9.10
CA GLN A 335 11.24 -3.61 -8.41
C GLN A 335 10.05 -3.60 -9.37
N LEU A 336 10.04 -2.67 -10.34
CA LEU A 336 9.00 -2.62 -11.36
C LEU A 336 8.99 -3.84 -12.30
N GLU A 337 10.16 -4.40 -12.62
CA GLU A 337 10.27 -5.63 -13.42
C GLU A 337 9.82 -6.87 -12.65
N ALA A 338 9.86 -6.83 -11.31
CA ALA A 338 9.37 -7.90 -10.44
C ALA A 338 7.84 -7.88 -10.25
N LEU A 339 7.16 -6.80 -10.67
CA LEU A 339 5.71 -6.68 -10.61
C LEU A 339 5.04 -7.61 -11.64
N SER A 340 4.36 -8.64 -11.14
CA SER A 340 3.44 -9.46 -11.94
C SER A 340 2.00 -8.95 -11.75
N PRO A 341 1.18 -8.86 -12.83
CA PRO A 341 -0.27 -8.76 -12.69
C PRO A 341 -0.83 -9.88 -11.80
#